data_AF-A0A0L8MAK8-F1
#
_entry.id   AF-A0A0L8MAK8-F1
#
_cell.length_a   1.000
_cell.length_b   1.000
_cell.length_c   1.000
_cell.angle_alpha   90.00
_cell.angle_beta   90.00
_cell.angle_gamma   90.00
#
_symmetry.space_group_name_H-M   'P 1'
#
loop_
_entity.id
_entity.type
_entity.pdbx_description
1 polymer ?
#
loop_
_entity_poly.entity_id
_entity_poly.type
_entity_poly.pdbx_seq_one_letter_code
_entity_poly.pdbx_strand_id
1 'polypeptide(L)'
;MAPRGTRGPTAGGPPAPPGRQRFTLVHCPVEGYPGFDDPRYDGLKAAPPQGCTVEDLGGCLGLACDRPGGRLLDAVADLCAEIRTRHGLLMTGLGIDKLWEWSEDGTDGWGAEIVGQLLLMAAERGPRLGYGVDDLAGFLKEAAGAGSPGH
;
A
#
# COMPACT_ATOMS: atom_id res chain seq x y z
N MET A 1 1.39 -20.23 -29.93
CA MET A 1 0.65 -20.07 -28.65
C MET A 1 1.07 -18.73 -28.08
N ALA A 2 0.30 -17.68 -28.36
CA ALA A 2 0.52 -16.31 -27.88
C ALA A 2 -0.31 -16.09 -26.60
N PRO A 3 0.08 -15.14 -25.73
CA PRO A 3 -0.01 -15.29 -24.28
C PRO A 3 -1.38 -14.95 -23.71
N ARG A 4 -1.69 -15.55 -22.55
CA ARG A 4 -2.81 -15.17 -21.70
C ARG A 4 -2.62 -13.72 -21.29
N GLY A 5 -3.46 -12.83 -21.80
CA GLY A 5 -3.56 -11.46 -21.32
C GLY A 5 -4.03 -11.49 -19.86
N THR A 6 -3.12 -11.20 -18.95
CA THR A 6 -3.51 -10.71 -17.63
C THR A 6 -3.98 -9.27 -17.83
N ARG A 7 -5.25 -9.00 -17.52
CA ARG A 7 -5.69 -7.64 -17.25
C ARG A 7 -4.79 -7.11 -16.14
N GLY A 8 -3.96 -6.10 -16.45
CA GLY A 8 -3.42 -5.26 -15.39
C GLY A 8 -4.58 -4.67 -14.58
N PRO A 9 -4.33 -4.26 -13.32
CA PRO A 9 -5.34 -3.51 -12.56
C PRO A 9 -5.77 -2.33 -13.42
N THR A 10 -7.07 -2.08 -13.52
CA THR A 10 -7.62 -0.92 -14.23
C THR A 10 -7.11 0.35 -13.54
N ALA A 11 -5.93 0.81 -13.93
CA ALA A 11 -5.41 2.11 -13.57
C ALA A 11 -6.35 3.15 -14.20
N GLY A 12 -7.05 3.91 -13.36
CA GLY A 12 -7.83 5.06 -13.79
C GLY A 12 -9.33 4.83 -13.98
N GLY A 13 -9.99 4.16 -13.05
CA GLY A 13 -11.41 4.44 -12.85
C GLY A 13 -11.64 5.94 -12.60
N PRO A 14 -12.82 6.50 -12.91
CA PRO A 14 -13.11 7.90 -12.62
C PRO A 14 -12.83 8.20 -11.14
N PRO A 15 -12.34 9.42 -10.83
CA PRO A 15 -12.06 9.81 -9.46
C PRO A 15 -13.29 9.52 -8.59
N ALA A 16 -13.05 9.06 -7.38
CA ALA A 16 -14.12 8.72 -6.46
C ALA A 16 -15.03 9.95 -6.23
N PRO A 17 -16.33 9.75 -5.98
CA PRO A 17 -17.22 10.85 -5.61
C PRO A 17 -16.63 11.66 -4.44
N PRO A 18 -16.91 12.96 -4.34
CA PRO A 18 -16.46 13.77 -3.21
C PRO A 18 -16.77 13.10 -1.86
N GLY A 19 -15.78 13.05 -0.97
CA GLY A 19 -15.91 12.40 0.34
C GLY A 19 -15.76 10.89 0.35
N ARG A 20 -15.41 10.26 -0.79
CA ARG A 20 -15.03 8.85 -0.88
C ARG A 20 -13.65 8.71 -1.52
N GLN A 21 -12.93 7.67 -1.12
CA GLN A 21 -11.61 7.32 -1.64
C GLN A 21 -11.66 5.90 -2.18
N ARG A 22 -11.25 5.74 -3.44
CA ARG A 22 -11.12 4.42 -4.09
C ARG A 22 -9.65 4.14 -4.36
N PHE A 23 -9.16 3.01 -3.86
CA PHE A 23 -7.77 2.63 -3.99
C PHE A 23 -7.58 1.13 -3.79
N THR A 24 -6.40 0.66 -4.19
CA THR A 24 -5.95 -0.71 -3.97
C THR A 24 -4.86 -0.71 -2.91
N LEU A 25 -4.87 -1.66 -1.98
CA LEU A 25 -3.74 -1.96 -1.11
C LEU A 25 -3.24 -3.38 -1.36
N VAL A 26 -1.93 -3.58 -1.30
CA VAL A 26 -1.28 -4.87 -1.57
C VAL A 26 -0.32 -5.20 -0.44
N HIS A 27 -0.31 -6.46 -0.02
CA HIS A 27 0.75 -7.01 0.84
C HIS A 27 1.70 -7.83 -0.03
N CYS A 28 2.86 -7.25 -0.30
CA CYS A 28 3.95 -7.83 -1.06
C CYS A 28 5.27 -7.46 -0.36
N PRO A 29 5.62 -8.13 0.76
CA PRO A 29 6.84 -7.83 1.50
C PRO A 29 8.08 -8.26 0.71
N VAL A 30 9.22 -7.66 1.05
CA VAL A 30 10.50 -7.91 0.35
C VAL A 30 11.13 -9.24 0.80
N GLU A 31 10.99 -9.58 2.09
CA GLU A 31 11.53 -10.80 2.71
C GLU A 31 10.92 -12.13 2.21
N GLY A 32 9.82 -12.06 1.44
CA GLY A 32 9.18 -13.22 0.85
C GLY A 32 7.88 -12.84 0.13
N TYR A 33 7.51 -13.60 -0.90
CA TYR A 33 6.27 -13.38 -1.66
C TYR A 33 5.21 -14.41 -1.22
N PRO A 34 4.55 -14.24 -0.05
CA PRO A 34 3.49 -15.13 0.40
C PRO A 34 2.33 -15.09 -0.59
N GLY A 35 2.07 -16.24 -1.21
CA GLY A 35 0.97 -16.39 -2.17
C GLY A 35 -0.39 -16.12 -1.52
N PHE A 36 -1.37 -15.75 -2.35
CA PHE A 36 -2.72 -15.37 -1.91
C PHE A 36 -3.35 -16.31 -0.87
N ASP A 37 -3.08 -17.61 -0.91
CA ASP A 37 -3.63 -18.62 0.01
C ASP A 37 -2.78 -18.88 1.27
N ASP A 38 -1.78 -18.05 1.56
CA ASP A 38 -1.01 -18.15 2.80
C ASP A 38 -1.94 -18.00 4.03
N PRO A 39 -1.89 -18.94 5.01
CA PRO A 39 -2.75 -18.92 6.19
C PRO A 39 -2.69 -17.62 7.01
N ARG A 40 -1.61 -16.84 6.89
CA ARG A 40 -1.51 -15.52 7.54
C ARG A 40 -2.65 -14.57 7.13
N TYR A 41 -3.27 -14.81 5.98
CA TYR A 41 -4.36 -13.97 5.47
C TYR A 41 -5.75 -14.43 5.90
N ASP A 42 -5.88 -15.60 6.54
CA ASP A 42 -7.18 -16.17 6.89
C ASP A 42 -8.03 -15.21 7.72
N GLY A 43 -7.42 -14.53 8.69
CA GLY A 43 -8.10 -13.54 9.52
C GLY A 43 -8.62 -12.33 8.72
N LEU A 44 -7.85 -11.85 7.74
CA LEU A 44 -8.23 -10.73 6.89
C LEU A 44 -9.30 -11.15 5.87
N LYS A 45 -9.18 -12.35 5.29
CA LYS A 45 -10.17 -12.94 4.37
C LYS A 45 -11.51 -13.19 5.06
N ALA A 46 -11.48 -13.69 6.30
CA ALA A 46 -12.68 -13.97 7.08
C ALA A 46 -13.41 -12.69 7.52
N ALA A 47 -12.67 -11.60 7.76
CA ALA A 47 -13.25 -10.37 8.28
C ALA A 47 -12.55 -9.11 7.72
N PRO A 48 -12.74 -8.81 6.41
CA PRO A 48 -12.09 -7.66 5.79
C PRO A 48 -12.55 -6.33 6.39
N PRO A 49 -11.69 -5.30 6.38
CA PRO A 49 -12.05 -3.94 6.73
C PRO A 49 -13.28 -3.45 5.97
N GLN A 50 -14.10 -2.62 6.63
CA GLN A 50 -15.33 -2.12 6.01
C GLN A 50 -15.03 -1.38 4.70
N GLY A 51 -15.81 -1.66 3.66
CA GLY A 51 -15.65 -1.04 2.34
C GLY A 51 -14.47 -1.58 1.53
N CYS A 52 -13.82 -2.67 1.97
CA CYS A 52 -12.78 -3.36 1.23
C CYS A 52 -13.19 -4.77 0.86
N THR A 53 -12.79 -5.19 -0.33
CA THR A 53 -12.93 -6.57 -0.82
C THR A 53 -11.54 -7.17 -0.99
N VAL A 54 -11.34 -8.39 -0.52
CA VAL A 54 -10.08 -9.12 -0.72
C VAL A 54 -10.01 -9.64 -2.16
N GLU A 55 -8.89 -9.41 -2.82
CA GLU A 55 -8.64 -9.82 -4.21
C GLU A 55 -7.29 -10.52 -4.35
N ASP A 56 -7.20 -11.47 -5.28
CA ASP A 56 -5.93 -12.04 -5.74
C ASP A 56 -5.38 -11.16 -6.87
N LEU A 57 -4.31 -10.42 -6.57
CA LEU A 57 -3.65 -9.52 -7.50
C LEU A 57 -2.35 -10.15 -8.00
N GLY A 58 -2.48 -11.07 -8.94
CA GLY A 58 -1.33 -11.72 -9.58
C GLY A 58 -0.54 -12.63 -8.63
N GLY A 59 -1.21 -13.24 -7.65
CA GLY A 59 -0.63 -14.08 -6.61
C GLY A 59 -0.40 -13.35 -5.29
N CYS A 60 -0.49 -12.02 -5.26
CA CYS A 60 -0.47 -11.24 -4.03
C CYS A 60 -1.85 -11.10 -3.39
N LEU A 61 -1.87 -10.97 -2.06
CA LEU A 61 -3.02 -10.46 -1.34
C LEU A 61 -3.23 -8.97 -1.68
N GLY A 62 -4.40 -8.67 -2.25
CA GLY A 62 -4.89 -7.34 -2.51
C GLY A 62 -6.17 -7.00 -1.75
N LEU A 63 -6.39 -5.70 -1.53
CA LEU A 63 -7.66 -5.13 -1.09
C LEU A 63 -8.08 -4.07 -2.09
N ALA A 64 -9.25 -4.25 -2.70
CA ALA A 64 -9.94 -3.20 -3.45
C ALA A 64 -10.89 -2.47 -2.50
N CYS A 65 -10.64 -1.18 -2.27
CA CYS A 65 -11.35 -0.40 -1.26
C CYS A 65 -12.12 0.77 -1.87
N ASP A 66 -13.31 1.01 -1.33
CA ASP A 66 -14.13 2.20 -1.55
C ASP A 66 -14.65 2.68 -0.18
N ARG A 67 -13.95 3.66 0.41
CA ARG A 67 -14.14 4.08 1.81
C ARG A 67 -14.48 5.57 1.92
N PRO A 68 -15.24 6.00 2.95
CA PRO A 68 -15.41 7.42 3.22
C PRO A 68 -14.06 8.06 3.60
N GLY A 69 -13.82 9.30 3.18
CA GLY A 69 -12.58 10.01 3.52
C GLY A 69 -12.40 11.32 2.76
N GLY A 70 -11.71 12.28 3.37
CA GLY A 70 -11.41 13.58 2.79
C GLY A 70 -10.31 13.51 1.74
N ARG A 71 -9.16 12.93 2.09
CA ARG A 71 -7.99 12.79 1.23
C ARG A 71 -7.58 11.32 1.10
N LEU A 72 -6.98 10.97 -0.03
CA LEU A 72 -6.57 9.60 -0.34
C LEU A 72 -5.53 9.09 0.67
N LEU A 73 -4.49 9.87 0.95
CA LEU A 73 -3.41 9.44 1.84
C LEU A 73 -3.91 9.19 3.27
N ASP A 74 -4.82 10.03 3.78
CA ASP A 74 -5.43 9.81 5.10
C ASP A 74 -6.19 8.48 5.14
N ALA A 75 -7.03 8.22 4.14
CA ALA A 75 -7.82 6.99 4.06
C ALA A 75 -6.96 5.72 3.92
N VAL A 76 -5.84 5.83 3.21
CA VAL A 76 -4.85 4.75 3.09
C VAL A 76 -4.15 4.51 4.43
N ALA A 77 -3.70 5.58 5.09
CA ALA A 77 -2.96 5.47 6.34
C ALA A 77 -3.82 4.87 7.47
N ASP A 78 -5.06 5.33 7.60
CA ASP A 78 -6.05 4.78 8.54
C ASP A 78 -6.28 3.28 8.32
N LEU A 79 -6.39 2.87 7.04
CA LEU A 79 -6.60 1.46 6.71
C LEU A 79 -5.36 0.61 6.98
N CYS A 80 -4.16 1.11 6.67
CA CYS A 80 -2.92 0.44 7.04
C CYS A 80 -2.82 0.24 8.55
N ALA A 81 -3.20 1.24 9.35
CA ALA A 81 -3.25 1.13 10.80
C ALA A 81 -4.30 0.13 11.28
N GLU A 82 -5.52 0.16 10.74
CA GLU A 82 -6.58 -0.81 11.04
C GLU A 82 -6.10 -2.24 10.77
N ILE A 83 -5.52 -2.50 9.60
CA ILE A 83 -5.04 -3.82 9.20
C ILE A 83 -3.90 -4.28 10.11
N ARG A 84 -2.95 -3.40 10.43
CA ARG A 84 -1.84 -3.72 11.33
C ARG A 84 -2.36 -4.08 12.72
N THR A 85 -3.25 -3.28 13.29
CA THR A 85 -3.79 -3.52 14.63
C THR A 85 -4.64 -4.79 14.70
N ARG A 86 -5.45 -5.07 13.67
CA ARG A 86 -6.41 -6.18 13.69
C ARG A 86 -5.83 -7.50 13.19
N HIS A 87 -4.90 -7.45 12.24
CA HIS A 87 -4.40 -8.62 11.51
C HIS A 87 -2.88 -8.78 11.58
N GLY A 88 -2.15 -7.80 12.13
CA GLY A 88 -0.68 -7.87 12.23
C GLY A 88 0.05 -7.77 10.89
N LEU A 89 -0.62 -7.26 9.84
CA LEU A 89 -0.06 -7.16 8.49
C LEU A 89 0.34 -5.71 8.19
N LEU A 90 1.52 -5.54 7.57
CA LEU A 90 1.98 -4.26 7.03
C LEU A 90 1.72 -4.22 5.52
N MET A 91 0.84 -3.34 5.05
CA MET A 91 0.59 -3.19 3.61
C MET A 91 1.76 -2.46 2.94
N THR A 92 2.21 -2.93 1.78
CA THR A 92 3.47 -2.48 1.16
C THR A 92 3.31 -1.79 -0.19
N GLY A 93 2.10 -1.74 -0.76
CA GLY A 93 1.91 -1.08 -2.05
C GLY A 93 0.48 -0.65 -2.34
N LEU A 94 0.34 0.30 -3.27
CA LEU A 94 -0.95 0.80 -3.78
C LEU A 94 -1.34 0.17 -5.14
N GLY A 95 -0.87 -1.05 -5.41
CA GLY A 95 -1.11 -1.76 -6.68
C GLY A 95 -0.26 -1.25 -7.86
N ILE A 96 0.78 -0.46 -7.58
CA ILE A 96 1.81 -0.11 -8.57
C ILE A 96 2.78 -1.28 -8.68
N ASP A 97 2.88 -1.84 -9.88
CA ASP A 97 3.68 -3.03 -10.17
C ASP A 97 5.19 -2.76 -10.05
N LYS A 98 5.98 -3.82 -9.82
CA LYS A 98 7.46 -3.85 -9.87
C LYS A 98 8.22 -3.05 -8.79
N LEU A 99 7.56 -2.46 -7.79
CA LEU A 99 8.24 -1.68 -6.74
C LEU A 99 9.04 -2.55 -5.74
N TRP A 100 8.70 -3.84 -5.61
CA TRP A 100 9.32 -4.78 -4.68
C TRP A 100 10.56 -5.49 -5.23
N GLU A 101 10.97 -5.21 -6.48
CA GLU A 101 12.18 -5.78 -7.08
C GLU A 101 13.47 -5.10 -6.58
N TRP A 102 13.41 -4.40 -5.44
CA TRP A 102 14.42 -3.43 -5.01
C TRP A 102 15.20 -3.91 -3.77
N SER A 103 16.51 -3.65 -3.79
CA SER A 103 17.56 -4.23 -2.95
C SER A 103 17.42 -3.91 -1.44
N GLU A 104 17.74 -4.88 -0.58
CA GLU A 104 17.88 -4.71 0.88
C GLU A 104 19.36 -4.62 1.27
N ASP A 105 20.10 -3.69 0.69
CA ASP A 105 21.56 -3.55 0.87
C ASP A 105 21.98 -2.49 1.90
N GLY A 106 21.10 -2.22 2.87
CA GLY A 106 21.37 -1.35 4.01
C GLY A 106 21.15 0.14 3.75
N THR A 107 21.56 0.99 4.70
CA THR A 107 21.28 2.44 4.71
C THR A 107 22.10 3.25 3.72
N ASP A 108 23.17 2.65 3.19
CA ASP A 108 24.13 3.33 2.30
C ASP A 108 24.21 2.63 0.91
N GLY A 109 23.29 1.69 0.65
CA GLY A 109 23.22 0.92 -0.59
C GLY A 109 22.19 1.43 -1.60
N TRP A 110 22.02 0.68 -2.70
CA TRP A 110 21.07 1.00 -3.77
C TRP A 110 19.62 1.07 -3.28
N GLY A 111 19.24 0.23 -2.30
CA GLY A 111 17.94 0.28 -1.65
C GLY A 111 17.68 1.62 -0.94
N ALA A 112 18.70 2.18 -0.29
CA ALA A 112 18.59 3.50 0.33
C ALA A 112 18.46 4.63 -0.71
N GLU A 113 19.19 4.56 -1.83
CA GLU A 113 19.05 5.53 -2.93
C GLU A 113 17.63 5.53 -3.51
N ILE A 114 17.04 4.34 -3.65
CA ILE A 114 15.66 4.15 -4.10
C ILE A 114 14.66 4.80 -3.13
N VAL A 115 14.79 4.54 -1.82
CA VAL A 115 13.96 5.19 -0.80
C VAL A 115 14.09 6.72 -0.89
N GLY A 116 15.32 7.22 -1.01
CA GLY A 116 15.60 8.63 -1.22
C GLY A 116 14.88 9.20 -2.46
N GLN A 117 14.95 8.50 -3.59
CA GLN A 117 14.28 8.91 -4.83
C GLN A 117 12.75 8.97 -4.68
N LEU A 118 12.14 7.98 -4.04
CA LEU A 118 10.69 7.98 -3.77
C LEU A 118 10.29 9.18 -2.90
N LEU A 119 11.05 9.47 -1.85
CA LEU A 119 10.81 10.60 -0.96
C LEU A 119 10.98 11.94 -1.68
N LEU A 120 12.01 12.09 -2.54
CA LEU A 120 12.21 13.30 -3.35
C LEU A 120 11.05 13.52 -4.32
N MET A 121 10.56 12.46 -4.97
CA MET A 121 9.39 12.53 -5.85
C MET A 121 8.12 12.90 -5.07
N ALA A 122 7.94 12.34 -3.86
CA ALA A 122 6.83 12.69 -2.98
C ALA A 122 6.90 14.16 -2.55
N ALA A 123 8.08 14.65 -2.17
CA ALA A 123 8.29 16.05 -1.80
C ALA A 123 8.05 17.03 -2.96
N GLU A 124 8.39 16.65 -4.19
CA GLU A 124 8.16 17.47 -5.40
C GLU A 124 6.69 17.48 -5.84
N ARG A 125 6.00 16.34 -5.73
CA ARG A 125 4.62 16.18 -6.20
C ARG A 125 3.57 16.53 -5.15
N GLY A 126 3.81 16.21 -3.88
CA GLY A 126 2.88 16.39 -2.77
C GLY A 126 2.26 17.79 -2.74
N PRO A 127 3.06 18.88 -2.72
CA PRO A 127 2.53 20.24 -2.67
C PRO A 127 1.63 20.59 -3.85
N ARG A 128 1.90 20.04 -5.05
CA ARG A 128 1.05 20.26 -6.24
C ARG A 128 -0.32 19.61 -6.11
N LEU A 129 -0.45 18.61 -5.23
CA LEU A 129 -1.68 17.89 -4.93
C LEU A 129 -2.32 18.33 -3.61
N GLY A 130 -1.75 19.34 -2.93
CA GLY A 130 -2.24 19.84 -1.66
C GLY A 130 -1.76 19.07 -0.42
N TYR A 131 -0.72 18.23 -0.54
CA TYR A 131 -0.07 17.58 0.60
C TYR A 131 1.20 18.34 1.01
N GLY A 132 1.24 18.81 2.26
CA GLY A 132 2.44 19.38 2.86
C GLY A 132 3.40 18.30 3.38
N VAL A 133 4.61 18.72 3.78
CA VAL A 133 5.59 17.81 4.40
C VAL A 133 5.04 17.15 5.66
N ASP A 134 4.26 17.87 6.46
CA ASP A 134 3.63 17.33 7.67
C ASP A 134 2.59 16.25 7.36
N ASP A 135 1.85 16.38 6.25
CA ASP A 135 0.92 15.35 5.79
C ASP A 135 1.67 14.08 5.36
N LEU A 136 2.78 14.23 4.63
CA LEU A 136 3.61 13.11 4.20
C LEU A 136 4.27 12.41 5.39
N ALA A 137 4.78 13.17 6.36
CA ALA A 137 5.33 12.62 7.59
C ALA A 137 4.25 11.93 8.44
N GLY A 138 3.03 12.49 8.50
CA GLY A 138 1.88 11.89 9.14
C GLY A 138 1.51 10.54 8.51
N PHE A 139 1.44 10.49 7.18
CA PHE A 139 1.21 9.25 6.43
C PHE A 139 2.23 8.18 6.79
N LEU A 140 3.52 8.51 6.80
CA LEU A 140 4.59 7.55 7.14
C LEU A 140 4.44 6.99 8.55
N LYS A 141 4.15 7.85 9.54
CA LYS A 141 3.96 7.43 10.94
C LYS A 141 2.79 6.47 11.11
N GLU A 142 1.67 6.76 10.45
CA GLU A 142 0.45 5.98 10.61
C GLU A 142 0.51 4.68 9.79
N ALA A 143 0.98 4.77 8.54
CA ALA A 143 1.06 3.62 7.63
C ALA A 143 2.11 2.60 8.06
N ALA A 144 3.32 3.04 8.46
CA ALA A 144 4.34 2.14 9.00
C ALA A 144 3.98 1.67 10.43
N GLY A 145 3.21 2.48 11.16
CA GLY A 145 3.11 2.40 12.61
C GLY A 145 4.38 2.99 13.21
N ALA A 146 4.26 3.97 14.10
CA ALA A 146 5.42 4.49 14.80
C ALA A 146 6.18 3.31 15.41
N GLY A 147 7.38 3.05 14.89
CA GLY A 147 8.17 1.89 15.27
C GLY A 147 8.26 1.82 16.78
N SER A 148 7.87 0.69 17.34
CA SER A 148 8.46 0.31 18.61
C SER A 148 9.96 0.14 18.34
N PRO A 149 10.85 0.88 18.99
CA PRO A 149 12.27 0.62 18.85
C PRO A 149 12.56 -0.73 19.51
N GLY A 150 13.03 -1.70 18.72
CA GLY A 150 13.52 -2.99 19.19
C GLY A 150 13.83 -3.89 17.99
N HIS A 151 15.01 -4.48 17.84
CA HIS A 151 16.11 -4.72 18.78
C HIS A 151 17.44 -4.72 18.00
#